data_AF-A0A952EWC0-F1
#
_entry.id   AF-A0A952EWC0-F1
#
_cell.length_a   1.000
_cell.length_b   1.000
_cell.length_c   1.000
_cell.angle_alpha   90.00
_cell.angle_beta   90.00
_cell.angle_gamma   90.00
#
_symmetry.space_group_name_H-M   'P 1'
#
loop_
_entity.id
_entity.type
_entity.pdbx_description
1 polymer ?
#
loop_
_entity_poly.entity_id
_entity_poly.type
_entity_poly.pdbx_seq_one_letter_code
_entity_poly.pdbx_strand_id
1 'polypeptide(L)'
;RNALLLAIVEEVERRQRALLRELPTEPAEAIAAMWADLRRPELRPFERLFFECYARGVQGEQPFAQMLPGAVEAWLGDDGTTDPALMRLGLAVMRGLLLDLVATEDHAGVDAAAQAFGDLVRRARG
;
A
#
# COMPACT_ATOMS: atom_id res chain seq x y z
N ARG A 1 -19.43 -15.61 -3.45
CA ARG A 1 -18.95 -14.37 -4.13
C ARG A 1 -18.05 -13.55 -3.20
N ASN A 2 -18.51 -13.11 -2.03
CA ASN A 2 -17.70 -12.25 -1.14
C ASN A 2 -16.40 -12.92 -0.64
N ALA A 3 -16.41 -14.23 -0.34
CA ALA A 3 -15.20 -14.97 0.04
C ALA A 3 -14.13 -15.00 -1.08
N LEU A 4 -14.54 -14.98 -2.35
CA LEU A 4 -13.60 -14.91 -3.49
C LEU A 4 -12.93 -13.54 -3.59
N LEU A 5 -13.67 -12.46 -3.29
CA LEU A 5 -13.12 -11.11 -3.29
C LEU A 5 -12.07 -10.94 -2.19
N LEU A 6 -12.32 -11.49 -1.00
CA LEU A 6 -11.33 -11.50 0.09
C LEU A 6 -10.06 -12.28 -0.29
N ALA A 7 -10.21 -13.48 -0.86
CA ALA A 7 -9.07 -14.28 -1.29
C ALA A 7 -8.22 -13.56 -2.36
N ILE A 8 -8.86 -12.80 -3.26
CA ILE A 8 -8.16 -11.97 -4.26
C ILE A 8 -7.39 -10.85 -3.57
N VAL A 9 -8.01 -10.13 -2.63
CA VAL A 9 -7.34 -9.05 -1.88
C VAL A 9 -6.15 -9.59 -1.11
N GLU A 10 -6.31 -10.68 -0.37
CA GLU A 10 -5.24 -11.31 0.41
C GLU A 10 -4.05 -11.74 -0.47
N GLU A 11 -4.33 -12.32 -1.64
CA GLU A 11 -3.29 -12.73 -2.60
C GLU A 11 -2.56 -11.52 -3.23
N VAL A 12 -3.29 -10.44 -3.53
CA VAL A 12 -2.68 -9.18 -4.02
C VAL A 12 -1.78 -8.58 -2.95
N GLU A 13 -2.25 -8.46 -1.72
CA GLU A 13 -1.42 -7.94 -0.64
C GLU A 13 -0.20 -8.84 -0.35
N ARG A 14 -0.36 -10.17 -0.44
CA ARG A 14 0.75 -11.12 -0.27
C ARG A 14 1.84 -10.91 -1.33
N ARG A 15 1.45 -10.65 -2.59
CA ARG A 15 2.41 -10.36 -3.68
C ARG A 15 3.12 -9.02 -3.46
N GLN A 16 2.39 -7.99 -3.06
CA GLN A 16 2.99 -6.68 -2.76
C GLN A 16 3.96 -6.77 -1.57
N ARG A 17 3.64 -7.56 -0.54
CA ARG A 17 4.56 -7.83 0.57
C ARG A 17 5.77 -8.67 0.18
N ALA A 18 5.66 -9.54 -0.82
CA ALA A 18 6.81 -10.31 -1.30
C ALA A 18 7.88 -9.41 -1.92
N LEU A 19 7.45 -8.34 -2.60
CA LEU A 19 8.33 -7.35 -3.21
C LEU A 19 9.09 -6.50 -2.19
N LEU A 20 8.57 -6.34 -0.95
CA LEU A 20 9.30 -5.64 0.12
C LEU A 20 10.71 -6.21 0.34
N ARG A 21 10.89 -7.53 0.16
CA ARG A 21 12.18 -8.21 0.36
C ARG A 21 13.20 -7.93 -0.74
N GLU A 22 12.76 -7.41 -1.87
CA GLU A 22 13.58 -7.12 -3.05
C GLU A 22 13.87 -5.62 -3.20
N LEU A 23 13.38 -4.80 -2.26
CA LEU A 23 13.56 -3.36 -2.33
C LEU A 23 15.02 -2.94 -2.04
N PRO A 24 15.48 -1.84 -2.66
CA PRO A 24 16.73 -1.18 -2.29
C PRO A 24 16.86 -0.90 -0.79
N THR A 25 18.10 -0.89 -0.29
CA THR A 25 18.36 -0.54 1.13
C THR A 25 18.25 0.96 1.39
N GLU A 26 18.44 1.80 0.36
CA GLU A 26 18.22 3.24 0.46
C GLU A 26 16.70 3.52 0.50
N PRO A 27 16.19 4.22 1.54
CA PRO A 27 14.74 4.32 1.77
C PRO A 27 13.96 5.04 0.68
N ALA A 28 14.52 6.09 0.06
CA ALA A 28 13.83 6.83 -0.98
C ALA A 28 13.77 6.01 -2.28
N GLU A 29 14.82 5.27 -2.59
CA GLU A 29 14.84 4.29 -3.69
C GLU A 29 13.85 3.14 -3.43
N ALA A 30 13.76 2.67 -2.18
CA ALA A 30 12.76 1.67 -1.78
C ALA A 30 11.32 2.16 -1.98
N ILE A 31 11.03 3.41 -1.57
CA ILE A 31 9.74 4.05 -1.78
C ILE A 31 9.43 4.19 -3.27
N ALA A 32 10.38 4.66 -4.07
CA ALA A 32 10.22 4.82 -5.51
C ALA A 32 9.97 3.47 -6.22
N ALA A 33 10.73 2.43 -5.86
CA ALA A 33 10.59 1.09 -6.41
C ALA A 33 9.23 0.48 -6.04
N MET A 34 8.81 0.60 -4.77
CA MET A 34 7.48 0.15 -4.35
C MET A 34 6.38 0.91 -5.09
N TRP A 35 6.47 2.25 -5.19
CA TRP A 35 5.48 3.05 -5.90
C TRP A 35 5.35 2.64 -7.37
N ALA A 36 6.48 2.41 -8.04
CA ALA A 36 6.51 1.99 -9.43
C ALA A 36 5.79 0.65 -9.67
N ASP A 37 5.93 -0.32 -8.76
CA ASP A 37 5.20 -1.59 -8.89
C ASP A 37 3.71 -1.44 -8.57
N LEU A 38 3.38 -0.78 -7.45
CA LEU A 38 1.99 -0.56 -7.06
C LEU A 38 1.20 0.13 -8.15
N ARG A 39 1.80 1.11 -8.84
CA ARG A 39 1.08 1.93 -9.80
C ARG A 39 0.93 1.31 -11.22
N ARG A 40 1.24 0.03 -11.40
CA ARG A 40 1.15 -0.60 -12.72
C ARG A 40 -0.29 -0.60 -13.25
N PRO A 41 -0.53 -0.23 -14.52
CA PRO A 41 -1.90 -0.16 -15.07
C PRO A 41 -2.68 -1.46 -14.95
N GLU A 42 -2.00 -2.60 -15.06
CA GLU A 42 -2.61 -3.93 -14.92
C GLU A 42 -3.20 -4.19 -13.52
N LEU A 43 -2.77 -3.44 -12.50
CA LEU A 43 -3.22 -3.56 -11.13
C LEU A 43 -4.48 -2.73 -10.83
N ARG A 44 -4.86 -1.80 -11.72
CA ARG A 44 -5.97 -0.84 -11.49
C ARG A 44 -7.31 -1.49 -11.10
N PRO A 45 -7.76 -2.58 -11.75
CA PRO A 45 -8.99 -3.24 -11.34
C PRO A 45 -8.91 -3.82 -9.92
N PHE A 46 -7.73 -4.29 -9.51
CA PHE A 46 -7.51 -4.87 -8.19
C PHE A 46 -7.49 -3.81 -7.10
N GLU A 47 -6.88 -2.64 -7.35
CA GLU A 47 -6.88 -1.54 -6.39
C GLU A 47 -8.28 -0.96 -6.17
N ARG A 48 -9.08 -0.83 -7.25
CA ARG A 48 -10.49 -0.44 -7.16
C ARG A 48 -11.27 -1.42 -6.28
N LEU A 49 -11.07 -2.73 -6.49
CA LEU A 49 -11.68 -3.76 -5.66
C LEU A 49 -11.19 -3.70 -4.21
N PHE A 50 -9.90 -3.49 -3.99
CA PHE A 50 -9.32 -3.35 -2.65
C PHE A 50 -10.00 -2.22 -1.88
N PHE A 51 -10.10 -1.02 -2.46
CA PHE A 51 -10.73 0.13 -1.79
C PHE A 51 -12.24 -0.03 -1.62
N GLU A 52 -12.93 -0.70 -2.55
CA GLU A 52 -14.34 -1.05 -2.37
C GLU A 52 -14.52 -1.96 -1.14
N CYS A 53 -13.74 -3.06 -1.05
CA CYS A 53 -13.78 -3.96 0.10
C CYS A 53 -13.36 -3.25 1.39
N TYR A 54 -12.35 -2.39 1.32
CA TYR A 54 -11.87 -1.63 2.47
C TYR A 54 -12.95 -0.68 3.01
N ALA A 55 -13.61 0.08 2.14
CA ALA A 55 -14.68 1.01 2.53
C ALA A 55 -15.87 0.28 3.16
N ARG A 56 -16.30 -0.85 2.57
CA ARG A 56 -17.37 -1.71 3.14
C ARG A 56 -16.97 -2.28 4.49
N GLY A 57 -15.72 -2.72 4.63
CA GLY A 57 -15.18 -3.20 5.90
C GLY A 57 -15.19 -2.11 6.97
N VAL A 58 -14.83 -0.86 6.62
CA VAL A 58 -14.86 0.29 7.54
C VAL A 58 -16.29 0.60 7.99
N GLN A 59 -17.27 0.36 7.12
CA GLN A 59 -18.70 0.47 7.45
C GLN A 59 -19.23 -0.72 8.29
N GLY A 60 -18.39 -1.71 8.61
CA GLY A 60 -18.77 -2.89 9.39
C GLY A 60 -19.45 -4.00 8.59
N GLU A 61 -19.45 -3.94 7.26
CA GLU A 61 -20.07 -4.97 6.41
C GLU A 61 -19.26 -6.27 6.49
N GLN A 62 -19.91 -7.37 6.89
CA GLN A 62 -19.31 -8.70 6.86
C GLN A 62 -19.37 -9.30 5.45
N PRO A 63 -18.33 -10.03 5.01
CA PRO A 63 -17.12 -10.41 5.75
C PRO A 63 -15.97 -9.38 5.64
N PHE A 64 -16.17 -8.24 4.97
CA PHE A 64 -15.10 -7.29 4.68
C PHE A 64 -14.48 -6.65 5.92
N ALA A 65 -15.23 -6.47 7.01
CA ALA A 65 -14.68 -5.93 8.25
C ALA A 65 -13.58 -6.82 8.85
N GLN A 66 -13.59 -8.12 8.58
CA GLN A 66 -12.57 -9.07 9.04
C GLN A 66 -11.21 -8.86 8.35
N MET A 67 -11.19 -8.21 7.19
CA MET A 67 -9.98 -7.93 6.42
C MET A 67 -9.12 -6.81 7.05
N LEU A 68 -9.75 -5.85 7.74
CA LEU A 68 -9.09 -4.60 8.12
C LEU A 68 -7.93 -4.75 9.12
N PRO A 69 -8.03 -5.58 10.19
CA PRO A 69 -6.91 -5.78 11.10
C PRO A 69 -5.69 -6.37 10.35
N GLY A 70 -5.91 -7.45 9.60
CA GLY A 70 -4.86 -8.13 8.84
C GLY A 70 -4.24 -7.28 7.73
N ALA A 71 -5.04 -6.42 7.08
CA ALA A 71 -4.57 -5.52 6.04
C ALA A 71 -3.52 -4.52 6.56
N VAL A 72 -3.47 -4.23 7.86
CA VAL A 72 -2.43 -3.36 8.41
C VAL A 72 -1.38 -4.17 9.14
N GLU A 73 -1.78 -5.10 10.00
CA GLU A 73 -0.87 -5.89 10.83
C GLU A 73 0.11 -6.71 9.99
N ALA A 74 -0.31 -7.26 8.84
CA ALA A 74 0.56 -8.03 7.97
C ALA A 74 1.71 -7.21 7.35
N TRP A 75 1.57 -5.88 7.29
CA TRP A 75 2.59 -4.96 6.79
C TRP A 75 3.50 -4.43 7.89
N LEU A 76 3.05 -4.45 9.15
CA LEU A 76 3.80 -3.99 10.32
C LEU A 76 4.64 -5.11 10.94
N GLY A 77 5.05 -6.09 10.13
CA GLY A 77 5.72 -7.31 10.59
C GLY A 77 6.94 -7.07 11.49
N ASP A 78 7.16 -8.05 12.36
CA ASP A 78 8.05 -8.03 13.52
C ASP A 78 9.53 -8.32 13.15
N ASP A 79 10.07 -7.65 12.13
CA ASP A 79 11.49 -7.87 11.76
C ASP A 79 12.47 -7.24 12.75
N GLY A 80 11.96 -6.46 13.72
CA GLY A 80 12.73 -5.81 14.79
C GLY A 80 13.73 -4.75 14.31
N THR A 81 13.80 -4.49 13.00
CA THR A 81 14.80 -3.58 12.40
C THR A 81 14.21 -2.25 11.98
N THR A 82 12.91 -2.21 11.68
CA THR A 82 12.22 -0.99 11.27
C THR A 82 11.28 -0.48 12.35
N ASP A 83 11.33 0.83 12.65
CA ASP A 83 10.37 1.48 13.54
C ASP A 83 8.92 1.26 13.04
N PRO A 84 8.04 0.61 13.82
CA PRO A 84 6.66 0.35 13.43
C PRO A 84 5.88 1.62 13.06
N ALA A 85 6.20 2.76 13.68
CA ALA A 85 5.56 4.04 13.35
C ALA A 85 5.96 4.51 11.94
N LEU A 86 7.23 4.38 11.56
CA LEU A 86 7.70 4.69 10.21
C LEU A 86 7.13 3.73 9.17
N MET A 87 7.03 2.44 9.47
CA MET A 87 6.40 1.47 8.58
C MET A 87 4.92 1.82 8.35
N ARG A 88 4.20 2.18 9.42
CA ARG A 88 2.80 2.60 9.33
C ARG A 88 2.64 3.89 8.54
N LEU A 89 3.55 4.85 8.69
CA LEU A 89 3.58 6.08 7.90
C LEU A 89 3.75 5.78 6.42
N GLY A 90 4.75 4.97 6.05
CA GLY A 90 4.97 4.56 4.67
C GLY A 90 3.72 3.92 4.07
N LEU A 91 3.16 2.91 4.74
CA LEU A 91 1.93 2.24 4.30
C LEU A 91 0.75 3.21 4.11
N ALA A 92 0.57 4.17 5.02
CA ALA A 92 -0.48 5.18 4.92
C ALA A 92 -0.30 6.09 3.70
N VAL A 93 0.93 6.54 3.43
CA VAL A 93 1.25 7.33 2.23
C VAL A 93 0.96 6.54 0.97
N MET A 94 1.48 5.31 0.86
CA MET A 94 1.28 4.48 -0.35
C MET A 94 -0.20 4.23 -0.64
N ARG A 95 -0.99 3.90 0.40
CA ARG A 95 -2.44 3.71 0.26
C ARG A 95 -3.18 4.99 -0.11
N GLY A 96 -2.79 6.13 0.46
CA GLY A 96 -3.37 7.42 0.10
C GLY A 96 -3.14 7.78 -1.36
N LEU A 97 -1.90 7.62 -1.84
CA LEU A 97 -1.54 7.89 -3.24
C LEU A 97 -2.24 6.94 -4.22
N LEU A 98 -2.39 5.66 -3.85
CA LEU A 98 -3.15 4.71 -4.66
C LEU A 98 -4.64 5.06 -4.73
N LEU A 99 -5.24 5.48 -3.61
CA LEU A 99 -6.64 5.90 -3.58
C LEU A 99 -6.87 7.14 -4.44
N ASP A 100 -5.97 8.13 -4.32
CA ASP A 100 -5.99 9.33 -5.16
C ASP A 100 -5.93 8.95 -6.64
N LEU A 101 -4.93 8.15 -7.04
CA LEU A 101 -4.78 7.73 -8.43
C LEU A 101 -6.00 6.98 -8.96
N VAL A 102 -6.59 6.08 -8.16
CA VAL A 102 -7.80 5.35 -8.53
C VAL A 102 -9.00 6.29 -8.72
N ALA A 103 -9.07 7.37 -7.95
CA ALA A 103 -10.17 8.33 -7.95
C ALA A 103 -10.02 9.43 -9.01
N THR A 104 -8.79 9.87 -9.32
CA THR A 104 -8.53 11.06 -10.14
C THR A 104 -7.85 10.75 -11.47
N GLU A 105 -7.23 9.58 -11.61
CA GLU A 105 -6.36 9.22 -12.75
C GLU A 105 -5.18 10.19 -12.94
N ASP A 106 -4.88 11.05 -11.95
CA ASP A 106 -3.77 12.01 -12.00
C ASP A 106 -2.43 11.34 -11.72
N HIS A 107 -1.93 10.60 -12.71
CA HIS A 107 -0.63 9.92 -12.64
C HIS A 107 0.53 10.87 -12.28
N ALA A 108 0.52 12.09 -12.82
CA ALA A 108 1.63 13.02 -12.62
C ALA A 108 1.66 13.55 -11.18
N GLY A 109 0.50 13.91 -10.62
CA GLY A 109 0.36 14.40 -9.26
C GLY A 109 0.81 13.37 -8.24
N VAL A 110 0.34 12.12 -8.35
CA VAL A 110 0.72 11.07 -7.40
C VAL A 110 2.17 10.61 -7.55
N ASP A 111 2.75 10.66 -8.76
CA ASP A 111 4.17 10.37 -8.98
C ASP A 111 5.05 11.44 -8.32
N ALA A 112 4.70 12.71 -8.46
CA ALA A 112 5.41 13.81 -7.81
C ALA A 112 5.29 13.72 -6.27
N ALA A 113 4.12 13.33 -5.74
CA ALA A 113 3.92 13.16 -4.31
C ALA A 113 4.73 11.97 -3.74
N ALA A 114 4.82 10.84 -4.45
CA ALA A 114 5.67 9.72 -4.07
C ALA A 114 7.15 10.11 -4.01
N GLN A 115 7.63 10.85 -5.01
CA GLN A 115 9.00 11.39 -5.03
C GLN A 115 9.26 12.33 -3.85
N ALA A 116 8.35 13.28 -3.60
CA ALA A 116 8.47 14.22 -2.49
C ALA A 116 8.52 13.51 -1.12
N PHE A 117 7.77 12.42 -0.97
CA PHE A 117 7.83 11.59 0.24
C PHE A 117 9.18 10.88 0.38
N GLY A 118 9.71 10.29 -0.70
CA GLY A 118 11.06 9.72 -0.70
C GLY A 118 12.13 10.74 -0.26
N ASP A 119 12.08 11.95 -0.81
CA ASP A 119 13.00 13.04 -0.44
C ASP A 119 12.85 13.51 1.01
N LEU A 120 11.64 13.49 1.56
CA LEU A 120 11.39 13.76 2.98
C LEU A 120 12.07 12.70 3.85
N VAL A 121 11.88 11.41 3.54
CA VAL A 121 12.46 10.30 4.31
C VAL A 121 13.99 10.32 4.24
N ARG A 122 14.56 10.61 3.06
CA ARG A 122 16.02 10.75 2.89
C ARG A 122 16.57 11.84 3.81
N ARG A 123 15.94 13.02 3.82
CA ARG A 123 16.36 14.16 4.65
C ARG A 123 16.20 13.91 6.15
N ALA A 124 15.23 13.10 6.56
CA ALA A 124 15.04 12.76 7.97
C ALA A 124 16.11 11.80 8.52
N ARG A 125 16.87 11.12 7.66
CA ARG A 125 17.92 10.17 8.05
C ARG A 125 19.35 10.71 7.93
N GLY A 126 19.55 11.83 7.23
CA GLY A 126 20.84 12.52 7.10
C GLY A 126 20.98 13.64 8.11
#